data_AF-A0A7J9LJV8-F1
#
_entry.id   AF-A0A7J9LJV8-F1
#
_cell.length_a   1.000
_cell.length_b   1.000
_cell.length_c   1.000
_cell.angle_alpha   90.00
_cell.angle_beta   90.00
_cell.angle_gamma   90.00
#
_symmetry.space_group_name_H-M   'P 1'
#
loop_
_entity.id
_entity.type
_entity.pdbx_description
1 polymer ?
#
loop_
_entity_poly.entity_id
_entity_poly.type
_entity_poly.pdbx_seq_one_letter_code
_entity_poly.pdbx_strand_id
1 'polypeptide(L)'
;MVIRLKQELIMNSFKTIDGRGVNVHIANGACITIQYVTNVIIHGLHIHDCKPTGNAMVRSSPSHFGWRTMADGDAISIFGSSHIWVDHNSLSNCADGLVDAVMGSTAITISNNHMTHHNEVMLLGHSDSYTRDKQMQVTIAYNHFGEGLIQRMP
;
A
#
# COMPACT_ATOMS: atom_id res chain seq x y z
N MET A 1 5.35 -9.39 -16.38
CA MET A 1 4.30 -8.43 -16.81
C MET A 1 4.53 -7.13 -16.04
N VAL A 2 4.55 -5.99 -16.73
CA VAL A 2 4.63 -4.67 -16.09
C VAL A 2 3.30 -3.95 -16.31
N ILE A 3 2.62 -3.61 -15.22
CA ILE A 3 1.35 -2.90 -15.21
C ILE A 3 1.63 -1.45 -14.80
N ARG A 4 1.33 -0.52 -15.70
CA ARG A 4 1.35 0.92 -15.40
C ARG A 4 -0.07 1.41 -15.20
N LEU A 5 -0.45 1.63 -13.95
CA LEU A 5 -1.77 2.16 -13.61
C LEU A 5 -1.82 3.67 -13.93
N LYS A 6 -2.93 4.10 -14.54
CA LYS A 6 -3.16 5.53 -14.82
C LYS A 6 -3.59 6.31 -13.58
N GLN A 7 -4.27 5.63 -12.66
CA GLN A 7 -4.86 6.14 -11.42
C GLN A 7 -4.85 5.01 -10.39
N GLU A 8 -5.00 5.33 -9.10
CA GLU A 8 -4.97 4.36 -8.00
C GLU A 8 -5.86 3.14 -8.28
N LEU A 9 -5.35 1.94 -7.97
CA LEU A 9 -6.16 0.75 -7.95
C LEU A 9 -6.86 0.65 -6.60
N ILE A 10 -8.13 1.07 -6.56
CA ILE A 10 -8.97 1.00 -5.36
C ILE A 10 -9.41 -0.44 -5.12
N MET A 11 -9.02 -1.00 -3.98
CA MET A 11 -9.38 -2.35 -3.58
C MET A 11 -10.80 -2.43 -3.00
N ASN A 12 -11.47 -3.55 -3.26
CA ASN A 12 -12.70 -3.94 -2.57
C ASN A 12 -12.39 -4.98 -1.48
N SER A 13 -13.27 -5.11 -0.50
CA SER A 13 -13.18 -6.14 0.54
C SER A 13 -13.15 -7.57 -0.05
N PHE A 14 -12.58 -8.50 0.71
CA PHE A 14 -12.52 -9.93 0.39
C PHE A 14 -11.84 -10.18 -0.96
N LYS A 15 -10.60 -9.72 -1.09
CA LYS A 15 -9.79 -9.87 -2.30
C LYS A 15 -8.37 -10.28 -1.96
N THR A 16 -7.79 -11.05 -2.85
CA THR A 16 -6.36 -11.34 -2.87
C THR A 16 -5.81 -10.92 -4.21
N ILE A 17 -4.72 -10.15 -4.22
CA ILE A 17 -3.84 -10.07 -5.38
C ILE A 17 -2.69 -11.03 -5.14
N ASP A 18 -2.54 -11.99 -6.05
CA ASP A 18 -1.57 -13.08 -5.94
C ASP A 18 -0.66 -13.08 -7.17
N GLY A 19 0.62 -12.77 -6.96
CA GLY A 19 1.65 -12.81 -7.98
C GLY A 19 2.41 -14.13 -8.07
N ARG A 20 2.06 -15.17 -7.29
CA ARG A 20 2.84 -16.43 -7.30
C ARG A 20 2.88 -17.07 -8.68
N GLY A 21 4.05 -17.63 -9.00
CA GLY A 21 4.29 -18.35 -10.25
C GLY A 21 4.49 -17.46 -11.48
N VAL A 22 4.37 -16.14 -11.33
CA VAL A 22 4.57 -15.16 -12.41
C VAL A 22 5.33 -13.95 -11.90
N ASN A 23 6.03 -13.25 -12.78
CA ASN A 23 6.69 -11.99 -12.41
C ASN A 23 5.78 -10.81 -12.73
N VAL A 24 5.17 -10.19 -11.71
CA VAL A 24 4.24 -9.07 -11.84
C VAL A 24 4.82 -7.81 -11.20
N HIS A 25 4.96 -6.77 -12.02
CA HIS A 25 5.37 -5.45 -11.59
C HIS A 25 4.19 -4.47 -11.68
N ILE A 26 3.93 -3.70 -10.62
CA ILE A 26 3.10 -2.49 -10.65
C ILE A 26 4.05 -1.31 -10.52
N ALA A 27 4.20 -0.53 -11.60
CA ALA A 27 5.25 0.48 -11.64
C ALA A 27 4.99 1.66 -12.57
N ASN A 28 5.76 2.74 -12.37
CA ASN A 28 5.83 3.93 -13.23
C ASN A 28 4.52 4.73 -13.34
N GLY A 29 3.63 4.59 -12.37
CA GLY A 29 2.31 5.22 -12.36
C GLY A 29 1.70 5.17 -10.97
N ALA A 30 0.38 5.11 -10.91
CA ALA A 30 -0.31 4.91 -9.64
C ALA A 30 -0.08 3.49 -9.10
N CYS A 31 -0.44 3.29 -7.84
CA CYS A 31 -0.29 2.01 -7.14
C CYS A 31 -1.57 1.65 -6.35
N ILE A 32 -1.46 0.90 -5.26
CA ILE A 32 -2.60 0.22 -4.63
C ILE A 32 -3.16 1.04 -3.46
N THR A 33 -4.48 1.19 -3.41
CA THR A 33 -5.18 1.87 -2.31
C THR A 33 -6.26 0.97 -1.70
N ILE A 34 -6.12 0.70 -0.41
CA ILE A 34 -7.01 -0.14 0.42
C ILE A 34 -7.76 0.77 1.39
N GLN A 35 -8.87 1.34 0.91
CA GLN A 35 -9.61 2.37 1.65
C GLN A 35 -11.00 1.89 2.09
N TYR A 36 -11.28 1.98 3.39
CA TYR A 36 -12.56 1.62 4.02
C TYR A 36 -13.04 0.20 3.72
N VAL A 37 -12.10 -0.75 3.65
CA VAL A 37 -12.38 -2.15 3.30
C VAL A 37 -11.73 -3.11 4.28
N THR A 38 -12.05 -4.39 4.15
CA THR A 38 -11.52 -5.43 5.03
C THR A 38 -11.22 -6.73 4.28
N ASN A 39 -10.36 -7.57 4.85
CA ASN A 39 -9.98 -8.87 4.32
C ASN A 39 -9.34 -8.74 2.94
N VAL A 40 -8.18 -8.07 2.89
CA VAL A 40 -7.39 -7.91 1.67
C VAL A 40 -6.00 -8.49 1.87
N ILE A 41 -5.54 -9.29 0.91
CA ILE A 41 -4.18 -9.84 0.86
C ILE A 41 -3.49 -9.30 -0.39
N ILE A 42 -2.30 -8.71 -0.22
CA ILE A 42 -1.42 -8.29 -1.30
C ILE A 42 -0.17 -9.16 -1.23
N HIS A 43 0.02 -10.05 -2.20
CA HIS A 43 1.04 -11.09 -2.13
C HIS A 43 1.82 -11.30 -3.43
N GLY A 44 3.14 -11.41 -3.31
CA GLY A 44 4.02 -11.85 -4.41
C GLY A 44 4.22 -10.83 -5.53
N LEU A 45 4.08 -9.53 -5.24
CA LEU A 45 4.22 -8.47 -6.25
C LEU A 45 5.56 -7.74 -6.17
N HIS A 46 6.02 -7.23 -7.30
CA HIS A 46 7.02 -6.16 -7.35
C HIS A 46 6.28 -4.81 -7.49
N ILE A 47 6.39 -3.92 -6.52
CA ILE A 47 5.74 -2.59 -6.56
C ILE A 47 6.83 -1.53 -6.40
N HIS A 48 7.03 -0.70 -7.42
CA HIS A 48 8.14 0.26 -7.43
C HIS A 48 7.90 1.43 -8.38
N ASP A 49 8.64 2.53 -8.21
CA ASP A 49 8.52 3.71 -9.05
C ASP A 49 7.09 4.27 -9.11
N CYS A 50 6.32 4.11 -8.01
CA CYS A 50 5.01 4.72 -7.86
C CYS A 50 5.13 6.25 -7.94
N LYS A 51 4.14 6.90 -8.56
CA LYS A 51 4.12 8.34 -8.80
C LYS A 51 2.82 8.95 -8.27
N PRO A 52 2.84 10.24 -7.89
CA PRO A 52 1.60 10.95 -7.57
C PRO A 52 0.66 10.94 -8.78
N THR A 53 -0.59 10.55 -8.56
CA THR A 53 -1.64 10.54 -9.58
C THR A 53 -2.96 10.93 -8.93
N GLY A 54 -3.90 11.46 -9.72
CA GLY A 54 -5.20 11.87 -9.20
C GLY A 54 -5.86 12.88 -10.12
N ASN A 55 -6.74 13.68 -9.52
CA ASN A 55 -7.57 14.69 -10.20
C ASN A 55 -8.33 14.05 -11.37
N ALA A 56 -8.95 12.91 -11.09
CA ALA A 56 -9.62 12.09 -12.08
C ALA A 56 -10.82 11.36 -11.47
N MET A 57 -11.74 10.96 -12.35
CA MET A 57 -12.77 9.99 -11.99
C MET A 57 -12.14 8.58 -11.94
N VAL A 58 -12.16 7.96 -10.77
CA VAL A 58 -11.60 6.63 -10.53
C VAL A 58 -12.71 5.67 -10.16
N ARG A 59 -12.70 4.51 -10.80
CA ARG A 59 -13.65 3.42 -10.54
C ARG A 59 -13.26 2.69 -9.27
N SER A 60 -14.16 2.60 -8.29
CA SER A 60 -13.96 1.82 -7.07
C SER A 60 -14.78 0.52 -7.03
N SER A 61 -15.76 0.37 -7.93
CA SER A 61 -16.49 -0.89 -8.12
C SER A 61 -16.98 -1.02 -9.57
N PRO A 62 -17.50 -2.20 -9.99
CA PRO A 62 -18.08 -2.35 -11.33
C PRO A 62 -19.17 -1.33 -11.66
N SER A 63 -19.90 -0.83 -10.66
CA SER A 63 -21.01 0.11 -10.82
C SER A 63 -20.72 1.53 -10.32
N HIS A 64 -19.57 1.78 -9.67
CA HIS A 64 -19.28 3.06 -9.04
C HIS A 64 -17.92 3.64 -9.47
N PHE A 65 -17.93 4.94 -9.76
CA PHE A 65 -16.74 5.76 -9.95
C PHE A 65 -16.95 7.10 -9.25
N GLY A 66 -15.89 7.64 -8.66
CA GLY A 66 -15.90 8.88 -7.89
C GLY A 66 -14.70 9.75 -8.22
N TRP A 67 -14.80 11.05 -7.94
CA TRP A 67 -13.68 11.98 -8.08
C TRP A 67 -12.63 11.69 -7.01
N ARG A 68 -11.37 11.53 -7.41
CA ARG A 68 -10.21 11.38 -6.53
C ARG A 68 -9.29 12.59 -6.71
N THR A 69 -8.85 13.16 -5.59
CA THR A 69 -7.78 14.17 -5.56
C THR A 69 -6.43 13.49 -5.77
N MET A 70 -5.35 14.26 -5.68
CA MET A 70 -3.99 13.71 -5.74
C MET A 70 -3.77 12.69 -4.63
N ALA A 71 -3.25 11.53 -5.00
CA ALA A 71 -2.60 10.57 -4.12
C ALA A 71 -1.08 10.78 -4.20
N ASP A 72 -0.39 10.53 -3.09
CA ASP A 72 1.02 10.92 -2.89
C ASP A 72 1.98 9.99 -3.65
N GLY A 73 1.55 8.76 -3.95
CA GLY A 73 2.33 7.80 -4.72
C GLY A 73 3.02 6.74 -3.85
N ASP A 74 2.34 6.31 -2.78
CA ASP A 74 2.72 5.13 -2.00
C ASP A 74 2.63 3.85 -2.82
N ALA A 75 3.41 2.82 -2.47
CA ALA A 75 3.19 1.50 -3.06
C ALA A 75 1.85 0.87 -2.61
N ILE A 76 1.58 0.87 -1.31
CA ILE A 76 0.35 0.34 -0.71
C ILE A 76 -0.14 1.32 0.36
N SER A 77 -1.24 2.01 0.08
CA SER A 77 -1.90 2.91 1.03
C SER A 77 -3.10 2.23 1.69
N ILE A 78 -3.13 2.17 3.03
CA ILE A 78 -4.16 1.53 3.85
C ILE A 78 -4.86 2.59 4.69
N PHE A 79 -6.12 2.85 4.38
CA PHE A 79 -6.86 3.97 4.96
C PHE A 79 -8.17 3.52 5.59
N GLY A 80 -8.29 3.63 6.91
CA GLY A 80 -9.49 3.22 7.65
C GLY A 80 -9.93 1.78 7.38
N SER A 81 -8.98 0.87 7.23
CA SER A 81 -9.20 -0.53 6.80
C SER A 81 -8.76 -1.52 7.87
N SER A 82 -9.26 -2.76 7.83
CA SER A 82 -8.88 -3.80 8.80
C SER A 82 -8.72 -5.19 8.23
N HIS A 83 -7.97 -6.06 8.90
CA HIS A 83 -7.69 -7.43 8.44
C HIS A 83 -6.98 -7.42 7.09
N ILE A 84 -5.81 -6.78 7.06
CA ILE A 84 -4.99 -6.60 5.86
C ILE A 84 -3.68 -7.36 6.01
N TRP A 85 -3.27 -8.07 4.96
CA TRP A 85 -2.00 -8.78 4.94
C TRP A 85 -1.17 -8.38 3.72
N VAL A 86 -0.03 -7.73 3.97
CA VAL A 86 0.96 -7.35 2.96
C VAL A 86 2.13 -8.32 3.09
N ASP A 87 2.22 -9.29 2.18
CA ASP A 87 3.11 -10.45 2.34
C ASP A 87 3.96 -10.77 1.10
N HIS A 88 5.26 -11.07 1.28
CA HIS A 88 6.14 -11.51 0.18
C HIS A 88 6.18 -10.56 -1.04
N ASN A 89 6.08 -9.25 -0.81
CA ASN A 89 6.22 -8.27 -1.87
C ASN A 89 7.65 -7.73 -1.93
N SER A 90 8.10 -7.31 -3.11
CA SER A 90 9.32 -6.52 -3.30
C SER A 90 8.93 -5.05 -3.53
N LEU A 91 9.34 -4.16 -2.63
CA LEU A 91 8.88 -2.78 -2.56
C LEU A 91 10.08 -1.81 -2.61
N SER A 92 10.06 -0.80 -3.48
CA SER A 92 11.19 0.14 -3.61
C SER A 92 10.86 1.42 -4.38
N ASN A 93 11.60 2.50 -4.11
CA ASN A 93 11.65 3.71 -4.95
C ASN A 93 10.29 4.32 -5.33
N CYS A 94 9.36 4.36 -4.37
CA CYS A 94 8.09 5.05 -4.55
C CYS A 94 8.26 6.57 -4.36
N ALA A 95 7.25 7.35 -4.74
CA ALA A 95 7.32 8.80 -4.59
C ALA A 95 7.23 9.24 -3.12
N ASP A 96 6.40 8.55 -2.32
CA ASP A 96 6.18 8.85 -0.91
C ASP A 96 6.47 7.62 -0.02
N GLY A 97 5.48 6.87 0.47
CA GLY A 97 5.67 5.67 1.31
C GLY A 97 5.81 4.33 0.55
N LEU A 98 6.29 3.27 1.22
CA LEU A 98 6.11 1.89 0.71
C LEU A 98 4.82 1.26 1.24
N VAL A 99 4.61 1.27 2.56
CA VAL A 99 3.37 0.79 3.17
C VAL A 99 2.90 1.76 4.25
N ASP A 100 1.82 2.47 3.95
CA ASP A 100 1.26 3.48 4.83
C ASP A 100 -0.09 3.04 5.37
N ALA A 101 -0.28 3.10 6.68
CA ALA A 101 -1.49 2.71 7.37
C ALA A 101 -1.96 3.81 8.33
N VAL A 102 -3.15 4.36 8.06
CA VAL A 102 -3.65 5.55 8.75
C VAL A 102 -5.15 5.45 9.03
N MET A 103 -5.68 6.43 9.76
CA MET A 103 -7.13 6.69 9.85
C MET A 103 -7.93 5.58 10.54
N GLY A 104 -7.38 5.06 11.63
CA GLY A 104 -8.00 4.01 12.46
C GLY A 104 -7.83 2.61 11.88
N SER A 105 -6.91 2.44 10.92
CA SER A 105 -6.59 1.12 10.39
C SER A 105 -6.00 0.21 11.47
N THR A 106 -6.35 -1.07 11.46
CA THR A 106 -5.95 -2.02 12.51
C THR A 106 -6.01 -3.47 12.02
N ALA A 107 -5.50 -4.42 12.80
CA ALA A 107 -5.38 -5.82 12.41
C ALA A 107 -4.64 -5.97 11.06
N ILE A 108 -3.45 -5.41 10.98
CA ILE A 108 -2.59 -5.46 9.79
C ILE A 108 -1.39 -6.35 10.08
N THR A 109 -1.01 -7.19 9.12
CA THR A 109 0.29 -7.88 9.12
C THR A 109 1.09 -7.46 7.90
N ILE A 110 2.33 -7.02 8.11
CA ILE A 110 3.31 -6.71 7.07
C ILE A 110 4.44 -7.72 7.25
N SER A 111 4.51 -8.74 6.39
CA SER A 111 5.46 -9.84 6.58
C SER A 111 6.20 -10.30 5.33
N ASN A 112 7.41 -10.83 5.51
CA ASN A 112 8.21 -11.43 4.42
C ASN A 112 8.45 -10.52 3.21
N ASN A 113 8.26 -9.21 3.34
CA ASN A 113 8.49 -8.28 2.24
C ASN A 113 9.98 -7.96 2.15
N HIS A 114 10.46 -7.70 0.94
CA HIS A 114 11.79 -7.20 0.68
C HIS A 114 11.69 -5.71 0.30
N MET A 115 12.21 -4.83 1.16
CA MET A 115 12.13 -3.39 0.99
C MET A 115 13.53 -2.83 0.76
N THR A 116 13.73 -2.03 -0.29
CA THR A 116 15.05 -1.44 -0.61
C THR A 116 14.92 -0.05 -1.24
N HIS A 117 16.01 0.70 -1.28
CA HIS A 117 16.16 1.95 -2.04
C HIS A 117 14.98 2.93 -1.84
N HIS A 118 14.71 3.31 -0.60
CA HIS A 118 13.56 4.13 -0.26
C HIS A 118 13.76 4.92 1.03
N ASN A 119 13.32 6.18 1.06
CA ASN A 119 13.52 7.04 2.22
C ASN A 119 12.54 6.72 3.35
N GLU A 120 11.25 6.93 3.08
CA GLU A 120 10.17 6.86 4.07
C GLU A 120 9.44 5.52 3.92
N VAL A 121 9.86 4.51 4.68
CA VAL A 121 9.52 3.11 4.40
C VAL A 121 8.08 2.76 4.78
N MET A 122 7.68 2.94 6.04
CA MET A 122 6.32 2.66 6.50
C MET A 122 5.80 3.75 7.43
N LEU A 123 4.66 4.36 7.14
CA LEU A 123 3.99 5.25 8.10
C LEU A 123 2.84 4.54 8.80
N LEU A 124 2.91 4.39 10.13
CA LEU A 124 1.84 3.81 10.96
C LEU A 124 1.22 4.88 11.87
N GLY A 125 0.16 5.53 11.37
CA GLY A 125 -0.48 6.68 12.00
C GLY A 125 0.07 8.02 11.47
N HIS A 126 -0.82 8.97 11.16
CA HIS A 126 -0.47 10.18 10.38
C HIS A 126 -0.49 11.49 11.16
N SER A 127 -0.99 11.50 12.39
CA SER A 127 -1.18 12.74 13.14
C SER A 127 -1.20 12.49 14.65
N ASP A 128 -0.41 13.27 15.38
CA ASP A 128 -0.32 13.23 16.85
C ASP A 128 -1.66 13.47 17.54
N SER A 129 -2.59 14.13 16.85
CA SER A 129 -3.93 14.45 17.36
C SER A 129 -5.00 13.40 17.00
N TYR A 130 -4.68 12.44 16.14
CA TYR A 130 -5.68 11.50 15.62
C TYR A 130 -5.91 10.31 16.54
N THR A 131 -6.80 10.51 17.51
CA THR A 131 -7.03 9.56 18.61
C THR A 131 -7.54 8.17 18.21
N ARG A 132 -8.14 8.00 17.03
CA ARG A 132 -8.60 6.68 16.57
C ARG A 132 -7.43 5.73 16.27
N ASP A 133 -6.23 6.24 15.96
CA ASP A 133 -5.05 5.39 15.74
C ASP A 133 -4.55 4.72 17.04
N LYS A 134 -5.04 5.12 18.23
CA LYS A 134 -4.71 4.43 19.50
C LYS A 134 -5.10 2.94 19.54
N GLN A 135 -6.06 2.54 18.71
CA GLN A 135 -6.50 1.14 18.60
C GLN A 135 -5.75 0.37 17.48
N MET A 136 -4.81 1.02 16.80
CA MET A 136 -4.05 0.41 15.72
C MET A 136 -3.22 -0.76 16.27
N GLN A 137 -3.33 -1.90 15.59
CA GLN A 137 -2.51 -3.08 15.83
C GLN A 137 -1.91 -3.52 14.51
N VAL A 138 -0.59 -3.48 14.43
CA VAL A 138 0.19 -3.89 13.26
C VAL A 138 1.25 -4.88 13.70
N THR A 139 1.33 -6.00 13.00
CA THR A 139 2.42 -6.97 13.14
C THR A 139 3.42 -6.76 12.00
N ILE A 140 4.68 -6.48 12.33
CA ILE A 140 5.78 -6.39 11.37
C ILE A 140 6.72 -7.55 11.66
N ALA A 141 6.82 -8.51 10.75
CA ALA A 141 7.57 -9.74 11.01
C ALA A 141 8.25 -10.26 9.75
N TYR A 142 9.49 -10.73 9.87
CA TYR A 142 10.23 -11.39 8.78
C TYR A 142 10.45 -10.56 7.50
N ASN A 143 10.24 -9.24 7.55
CA ASN A 143 10.61 -8.37 6.43
C ASN A 143 12.13 -8.26 6.34
N HIS A 144 12.64 -8.22 5.11
CA HIS A 144 14.01 -7.86 4.82
C HIS A 144 14.08 -6.36 4.52
N PHE A 145 14.54 -5.59 5.50
CA PHE A 145 14.90 -4.18 5.34
C PHE A 145 16.31 -4.09 4.76
N GLY A 146 16.39 -4.02 3.43
CA GLY A 146 17.63 -4.14 2.69
C GLY A 146 18.34 -2.81 2.43
N GLU A 147 19.24 -2.82 1.45
CA GLU A 147 20.09 -1.68 1.10
C GLU A 147 19.30 -0.44 0.66
N GLY A 148 19.84 0.74 1.00
CA GLY A 148 19.30 2.02 0.51
C GLY A 148 18.03 2.48 1.20
N LEU A 149 17.61 1.82 2.29
CA LEU A 149 16.57 2.35 3.18
C LEU A 149 17.13 3.43 4.12
N ILE A 150 16.32 4.44 4.45
CA ILE A 150 16.74 5.54 5.33
C ILE A 150 16.02 5.49 6.68
N GLN A 151 14.69 5.50 6.71
CA GLN A 151 13.92 5.67 7.95
C GLN A 151 12.52 5.03 7.89
N ARG A 152 11.79 5.10 9.01
CA ARG A 152 10.42 4.60 9.20
C ARG A 152 10.26 3.08 9.06
N MET A 153 11.00 2.33 9.89
CA MET A 153 10.99 0.86 9.95
C MET A 153 10.67 0.33 11.37
N PRO A 154 9.50 0.64 11.98
CA PRO A 154 8.42 1.49 11.48
C PRO A 154 8.50 2.95 11.97
#